data_AF-A0A4Q4CI08-F1
#
_entry.id   AF-A0A4Q4CI08-F1
#
_cell.length_a   1.000
_cell.length_b   1.000
_cell.length_c   1.000
_cell.angle_alpha   90.00
_cell.angle_beta   90.00
_cell.angle_gamma   90.00
#
_symmetry.space_group_name_H-M   'P 1'
#
loop_
_entity.id
_entity.type
_entity.pdbx_description
1 polymer ?
#
loop_
_entity_poly.entity_id
_entity_poly.type
_entity_poly.pdbx_seq_one_letter_code
_entity_poly.pdbx_strand_id
1 'polypeptide(L)'
;LAVRFQMEDGADGLKGPISRFDDEGITFKATAGSTFDVRDLVAGTQRGDQFEAVQLGTMANDVIDHSHDTEAYYVNAGMGDDAVTGGSGRDFLVGGAGNDTLTGGTGQDSLLGGGGADTFVFDSCDTSPDSIVDFTAADDTIQLDGRVFQGLPAGVLAADSFALLSAAESADDRILYDADTGNLFFDADGGSRDDLVNFAVLTTKPVGVSAADFVIA
;
A
#
# COMPACT_ATOMS: atom_id res chain seq x y z
N LEU A 1 14.93 6.58 3.88
CA LEU A 1 15.27 7.38 2.66
C LEU A 1 15.10 8.86 2.99
N ALA A 2 15.92 9.78 2.49
CA ALA A 2 15.70 11.22 2.73
C ALA A 2 14.96 11.86 1.55
N VAL A 3 13.73 12.32 1.77
CA VAL A 3 12.91 12.96 0.73
C VAL A 3 12.98 14.48 0.88
N ARG A 4 13.22 15.19 -0.23
CA ARG A 4 13.11 16.65 -0.29
C ARG A 4 11.85 17.02 -1.05
N PHE A 5 10.95 17.76 -0.43
CA PHE A 5 9.73 18.28 -1.05
C PHE A 5 9.96 19.71 -1.48
N GLN A 6 9.56 20.02 -2.70
CA GLN A 6 9.47 21.38 -3.20
C GLN A 6 8.14 21.47 -3.95
N MET A 7 7.38 22.53 -3.75
CA MET A 7 6.14 22.73 -4.50
C MET A 7 6.47 22.92 -5.99
N GLU A 8 5.57 22.54 -6.86
CA GLU A 8 5.62 22.83 -8.29
C GLU A 8 4.32 23.55 -8.69
N ASP A 9 4.37 24.48 -9.64
CA ASP A 9 3.15 25.00 -10.26
C ASP A 9 2.67 24.04 -11.37
N GLY A 10 1.40 24.15 -11.78
CA GLY A 10 0.80 23.26 -12.78
C GLY A 10 1.35 23.40 -14.22
N ALA A 11 2.59 23.88 -14.37
CA ALA A 11 3.36 23.97 -15.60
C ALA A 11 4.80 23.43 -15.41
N ASP A 12 4.99 22.50 -14.47
CA ASP A 12 6.28 21.87 -14.15
C ASP A 12 7.37 22.89 -13.72
N GLY A 13 6.96 23.96 -13.02
CA GLY A 13 7.86 24.94 -12.43
C GLY A 13 7.99 24.84 -10.91
N LEU A 14 9.15 24.44 -10.40
CA LEU A 14 9.45 24.42 -8.96
C LEU A 14 9.27 25.81 -8.27
N LYS A 15 8.49 25.85 -7.18
CA LYS A 15 8.16 27.03 -6.35
C LYS A 15 8.30 26.73 -4.84
N GLY A 16 8.36 27.79 -4.04
CA GLY A 16 8.26 27.68 -2.58
C GLY A 16 9.51 27.14 -1.87
N PRO A 17 9.43 26.99 -0.53
CA PRO A 17 10.51 26.43 0.28
C PRO A 17 10.72 24.93 -0.03
N ILE A 18 11.97 24.48 0.12
CA ILE A 18 12.36 23.08 -0.01
C ILE A 18 12.42 22.48 1.39
N SER A 19 11.86 21.29 1.61
CA SER A 19 12.09 20.58 2.87
C SER A 19 13.58 20.27 3.04
N ARG A 20 14.06 20.43 4.26
CA ARG A 20 15.44 20.14 4.65
C ARG A 20 15.56 18.66 5.00
N PHE A 21 16.79 18.17 5.05
CA PHE A 21 17.07 16.76 5.36
C PHE A 21 16.66 16.38 6.80
N ASP A 22 16.57 17.38 7.69
CA ASP A 22 16.21 17.26 9.10
C ASP A 22 14.74 17.65 9.38
N ASP A 23 13.93 17.84 8.34
CA ASP A 23 12.52 18.14 8.51
C ASP A 23 11.75 16.82 8.79
N GLU A 24 11.37 16.62 10.05
CA GLU A 24 10.64 15.47 10.57
C GLU A 24 9.30 15.92 11.17
N GLY A 25 8.26 15.09 11.09
CA GLY A 25 6.96 15.35 11.72
C GLY A 25 6.21 16.55 11.12
N ILE A 26 6.32 16.76 9.80
CA ILE A 26 5.77 17.91 9.10
C ILE A 26 4.73 17.47 8.08
N THR A 27 3.59 18.16 8.06
CA THR A 27 2.55 17.99 7.05
C THR A 27 2.42 19.26 6.21
N PHE A 28 2.44 19.09 4.88
CA PHE A 28 2.11 20.12 3.91
C PHE A 28 0.72 19.82 3.35
N LYS A 29 -0.18 20.83 3.34
CA LYS A 29 -1.49 20.73 2.70
C LYS A 29 -1.60 21.75 1.58
N ALA A 30 -2.04 21.31 0.41
CA ALA A 30 -2.26 22.18 -0.72
C ALA A 30 -3.46 23.09 -0.44
N THR A 31 -3.51 24.23 -1.13
CA THR A 31 -4.75 25.03 -1.13
C THR A 31 -5.82 24.29 -1.93
N ALA A 32 -7.08 24.38 -1.52
CA ALA A 32 -8.18 23.68 -2.19
C ALA A 32 -8.15 23.86 -3.72
N GLY A 33 -8.16 22.73 -4.44
CA GLY A 33 -8.08 22.69 -5.91
C GLY A 33 -6.66 22.77 -6.49
N SER A 34 -5.63 22.62 -5.67
CA SER A 34 -4.22 22.45 -6.09
C SER A 34 -3.66 21.14 -5.54
N THR A 35 -2.63 20.61 -6.18
CA THR A 35 -1.92 19.39 -5.79
C THR A 35 -0.41 19.66 -5.70
N PHE A 36 0.32 18.74 -5.09
CA PHE A 36 1.78 18.72 -5.05
C PHE A 36 2.33 17.78 -6.12
N ASP A 37 3.31 18.22 -6.92
CA ASP A 37 4.25 17.28 -7.56
C ASP A 37 5.20 16.74 -6.50
N VAL A 38 5.16 15.43 -6.30
CA VAL A 38 6.09 14.74 -5.40
C VAL A 38 7.15 14.04 -6.22
N ARG A 39 8.41 14.46 -6.02
CA ARG A 39 9.58 13.81 -6.61
C ARG A 39 10.40 13.12 -5.54
N ASP A 40 10.58 11.82 -5.70
CA ASP A 40 11.60 11.11 -4.94
C ASP A 40 12.98 11.52 -5.49
N LEU A 41 13.75 12.28 -4.69
CA LEU A 41 15.05 12.78 -5.11
C LEU A 41 16.14 11.70 -5.11
N VAL A 42 15.93 10.60 -4.37
CA VAL A 42 16.86 9.47 -4.31
C VAL A 42 16.61 8.50 -5.46
N ALA A 43 15.34 8.15 -5.70
CA ALA A 43 14.98 7.27 -6.82
C ALA A 43 14.88 8.03 -8.16
N GLY A 44 14.74 9.34 -8.14
CA GLY A 44 14.46 10.18 -9.33
C GLY A 44 13.03 10.05 -9.87
N THR A 45 12.20 9.24 -9.21
CA THR A 45 10.82 8.96 -9.60
C THR A 45 9.94 10.18 -9.37
N GLN A 46 9.33 10.67 -10.44
CA GLN A 46 8.24 11.65 -10.37
C GLN A 46 6.95 10.90 -10.07
N ARG A 47 6.24 11.33 -9.03
CA ARG A 47 4.92 10.81 -8.68
C ARG A 47 3.81 11.76 -9.14
N GLY A 48 4.12 12.99 -9.57
CA GLY A 48 3.20 13.87 -10.28
C GLY A 48 2.27 14.67 -9.37
N ASP A 49 1.52 15.59 -9.99
CA ASP A 49 0.54 16.52 -9.42
C ASP A 49 -0.77 15.86 -8.94
N GLN A 50 -0.69 14.85 -8.07
CA GLN A 50 -1.88 14.10 -7.64
C GLN A 50 -2.16 14.11 -6.14
N PHE A 51 -1.31 14.73 -5.32
CA PHE A 51 -1.48 14.71 -3.87
C PHE A 51 -1.95 16.07 -3.33
N GLU A 52 -3.06 16.09 -2.60
CA GLU A 52 -3.51 17.30 -1.89
C GLU A 52 -2.77 17.49 -0.56
N ALA A 53 -2.15 16.43 -0.02
CA ALA A 53 -1.37 16.50 1.20
C ALA A 53 -0.11 15.65 1.15
N VAL A 54 0.93 16.11 1.84
CA VAL A 54 2.21 15.43 2.00
C VAL A 54 2.53 15.38 3.48
N GLN A 55 2.76 14.20 4.04
CA GLN A 55 3.14 14.03 5.44
C GLN A 55 4.49 13.31 5.56
N LEU A 56 5.34 13.86 6.42
CA LEU A 56 6.59 13.26 6.86
C LEU A 56 6.48 12.89 8.32
N GLY A 57 6.70 11.61 8.62
CA GLY A 57 6.94 11.14 9.97
C GLY A 57 8.35 11.51 10.46
N THR A 58 8.81 10.78 11.45
CA THR A 58 10.00 11.08 12.25
C THR A 58 11.02 9.95 12.13
N MET A 59 12.04 9.96 12.99
CA MET A 59 12.94 8.82 13.15
C MET A 59 12.50 7.80 14.22
N ALA A 60 11.32 8.00 14.81
CA ALA A 60 10.76 7.11 15.82
C ALA A 60 9.47 6.49 15.29
N ASN A 61 9.01 5.43 15.97
CA ASN A 61 7.74 4.79 15.67
C ASN A 61 6.59 5.81 15.67
N ASP A 62 5.97 5.99 14.53
CA ASP A 62 4.87 6.92 14.31
C ASP A 62 3.53 6.19 14.14
N VAL A 63 2.46 6.90 14.52
CA VAL A 63 1.09 6.50 14.21
C VAL A 63 0.48 7.62 13.39
N ILE A 64 0.32 7.35 12.09
CA ILE A 64 -0.21 8.27 11.11
C ILE A 64 -1.57 7.74 10.66
N ASP A 65 -2.64 8.48 10.97
CA ASP A 65 -4.02 8.06 10.71
C ASP A 65 -4.78 9.13 9.91
N HIS A 66 -5.11 8.78 8.67
CA HIS A 66 -5.92 9.55 7.74
C HIS A 66 -7.23 8.85 7.38
N SER A 67 -7.68 7.87 8.18
CA SER A 67 -8.85 7.01 7.90
C SER A 67 -10.18 7.74 7.66
N HIS A 68 -10.26 9.01 8.04
CA HIS A 68 -11.47 9.84 7.88
C HIS A 68 -11.35 10.90 6.78
N ASP A 69 -10.19 10.98 6.13
CA ASP A 69 -9.88 11.98 5.13
C ASP A 69 -10.24 11.46 3.73
N THR A 70 -10.43 12.40 2.79
CA THR A 70 -10.82 12.11 1.40
C THR A 70 -9.78 12.56 0.38
N GLU A 71 -8.81 13.34 0.85
CA GLU A 71 -7.65 13.83 0.14
C GLU A 71 -6.71 12.68 -0.25
N ALA A 72 -6.01 12.81 -1.37
CA ALA A 72 -4.88 11.96 -1.69
C ALA A 72 -3.63 12.43 -0.94
N TYR A 73 -3.06 11.53 -0.16
CA TYR A 73 -1.88 11.73 0.64
C TYR A 73 -0.65 11.10 0.00
N TYR A 74 0.46 11.83 0.02
CA TYR A 74 1.78 11.21 0.04
C TYR A 74 2.26 11.13 1.49
N VAL A 75 2.50 9.94 2.01
CA VAL A 75 3.05 9.74 3.36
C VAL A 75 4.42 9.07 3.24
N ASN A 76 5.37 9.57 4.02
CA ASN A 76 6.61 8.86 4.32
C ASN A 76 6.84 8.86 5.83
N ALA A 77 6.65 7.71 6.46
CA ALA A 77 6.70 7.58 7.91
C ALA A 77 8.14 7.66 8.45
N GLY A 78 9.10 7.11 7.71
CA GLY A 78 10.52 7.46 7.88
C GLY A 78 11.35 6.32 8.43
N MET A 79 11.72 6.39 9.70
CA MET A 79 12.43 5.30 10.39
C MET A 79 11.66 4.95 11.66
N GLY A 80 11.70 3.69 12.07
CA GLY A 80 10.92 3.20 13.20
C GLY A 80 9.97 2.11 12.73
N ASP A 81 9.29 1.46 13.67
CA ASP A 81 8.18 0.57 13.33
C ASP A 81 6.90 1.41 13.30
N ASP A 82 6.44 1.77 12.11
CA ASP A 82 5.39 2.76 11.89
C ASP A 82 4.03 2.11 11.60
N ALA A 83 2.96 2.77 12.01
CA ALA A 83 1.59 2.42 11.63
C ALA A 83 0.99 3.55 10.81
N VAL A 84 0.71 3.29 9.53
CA VAL A 84 0.17 4.27 8.58
C VAL A 84 -1.15 3.78 8.04
N THR A 85 -2.18 4.60 8.20
CA THR A 85 -3.50 4.40 7.62
C THR A 85 -3.84 5.57 6.72
N GLY A 86 -4.07 5.30 5.44
CA GLY A 86 -4.60 6.22 4.45
C GLY A 86 -6.10 6.48 4.66
N GLY A 87 -6.72 7.13 3.68
CA GLY A 87 -8.12 7.53 3.72
C GLY A 87 -8.94 6.91 2.59
N SER A 88 -9.83 7.72 2.00
CA SER A 88 -10.55 7.36 0.77
C SER A 88 -9.92 7.94 -0.50
N GLY A 89 -8.72 8.50 -0.37
CA GLY A 89 -7.99 9.16 -1.45
C GLY A 89 -7.38 8.18 -2.44
N ARG A 90 -6.42 8.65 -3.23
CA ARG A 90 -5.49 7.77 -3.96
C ARG A 90 -4.12 7.98 -3.35
N ASP A 91 -3.87 7.25 -2.28
CA ASP A 91 -2.77 7.50 -1.38
C ASP A 91 -1.49 6.81 -1.87
N PHE A 92 -0.35 7.43 -1.55
CA PHE A 92 0.96 6.85 -1.71
C PHE A 92 1.62 6.77 -0.34
N LEU A 93 1.64 5.58 0.26
CA LEU A 93 2.13 5.35 1.61
C LEU A 93 3.51 4.70 1.56
N VAL A 94 4.48 5.31 2.22
CA VAL A 94 5.83 4.76 2.44
C VAL A 94 6.01 4.51 3.94
N GLY A 95 6.27 3.26 4.31
CA GLY A 95 6.69 2.89 5.67
C GLY A 95 8.08 3.47 5.94
N GLY A 96 9.08 2.89 5.30
CA GLY A 96 10.43 3.43 5.32
C GLY A 96 11.43 2.40 5.78
N ALA A 97 11.92 2.49 7.01
CA ALA A 97 12.85 1.52 7.57
C ALA A 97 12.43 1.12 8.97
N GLY A 98 12.32 -0.18 9.21
CA GLY A 98 11.67 -0.75 10.38
C GLY A 98 10.55 -1.69 9.93
N ASN A 99 9.81 -2.29 10.86
CA ASN A 99 8.71 -3.18 10.53
C ASN A 99 7.40 -2.40 10.54
N ASP A 100 6.93 -2.03 9.36
CA ASP A 100 5.84 -1.07 9.22
C ASP A 100 4.50 -1.78 8.99
N THR A 101 3.40 -1.12 9.36
CA THR A 101 2.03 -1.56 9.07
C THR A 101 1.35 -0.50 8.21
N LEU A 102 0.99 -0.86 6.97
CA LEU A 102 0.40 0.05 6.00
C LEU A 102 -1.02 -0.39 5.64
N THR A 103 -2.00 0.49 5.83
CA THR A 103 -3.40 0.31 5.41
C THR A 103 -3.75 1.40 4.41
N GLY A 104 -4.04 1.06 3.15
CA GLY A 104 -4.42 2.05 2.13
C GLY A 104 -5.76 2.71 2.45
N GLY A 105 -6.75 1.89 2.81
CA GLY A 105 -8.12 2.33 3.07
C GLY A 105 -8.99 1.97 1.87
N THR A 106 -9.69 2.96 1.32
CA THR A 106 -10.48 2.78 0.08
C THR A 106 -9.91 3.65 -1.02
N GLY A 107 -10.14 3.30 -2.27
CA GLY A 107 -9.52 4.02 -3.38
C GLY A 107 -8.48 3.15 -4.06
N GLN A 108 -7.61 3.75 -4.87
CA GLN A 108 -6.52 3.02 -5.51
C GLN A 108 -5.21 3.55 -4.95
N ASP A 109 -4.64 2.81 -4.03
CA ASP A 109 -3.49 3.23 -3.27
C ASP A 109 -2.21 2.56 -3.78
N SER A 110 -1.09 3.12 -3.37
CA SER A 110 0.24 2.56 -3.60
C SER A 110 0.99 2.46 -2.30
N LEU A 111 1.35 1.24 -1.93
CA LEU A 111 1.93 0.90 -0.64
C LEU A 111 3.38 0.45 -0.86
N LEU A 112 4.32 1.11 -0.19
CA LEU A 112 5.74 0.79 -0.23
C LEU A 112 6.20 0.55 1.21
N GLY A 113 6.51 -0.70 1.55
CA GLY A 113 6.95 -1.08 2.90
C GLY A 113 8.31 -0.48 3.21
N GLY A 114 9.27 -0.71 2.29
CA GLY A 114 10.63 -0.24 2.42
C GLY A 114 11.54 -1.34 2.97
N GLY A 115 12.27 -1.03 4.04
CA GLY A 115 13.25 -1.95 4.60
C GLY A 115 12.80 -2.49 5.95
N GLY A 116 12.46 -3.77 6.00
CA GLY A 116 12.05 -4.45 7.22
C GLY A 116 11.15 -5.63 6.88
N ALA A 117 10.43 -6.14 7.87
CA ALA A 117 9.35 -7.09 7.66
C ALA A 117 8.02 -6.34 7.80
N ASP A 118 7.41 -5.98 6.67
CA ASP A 118 6.28 -5.06 6.64
C ASP A 118 4.95 -5.80 6.55
N THR A 119 3.89 -5.18 7.05
CA THR A 119 2.52 -5.70 7.00
C THR A 119 1.61 -4.80 6.19
N PHE A 120 1.09 -5.31 5.08
CA PHE A 120 0.11 -4.62 4.23
C PHE A 120 -1.29 -5.08 4.60
N VAL A 121 -2.11 -4.19 5.15
CA VAL A 121 -3.43 -4.49 5.69
C VAL A 121 -4.52 -4.11 4.68
N PHE A 122 -5.40 -5.06 4.40
CA PHE A 122 -6.61 -4.87 3.61
C PHE A 122 -7.84 -5.02 4.52
N ASP A 123 -8.45 -3.89 4.85
CA ASP A 123 -9.71 -3.78 5.59
C ASP A 123 -10.89 -3.32 4.70
N SER A 124 -10.65 -3.30 3.39
CA SER A 124 -11.62 -3.08 2.34
C SER A 124 -11.35 -4.05 1.17
N CYS A 125 -12.36 -4.29 0.35
CA CYS A 125 -12.26 -5.13 -0.85
C CYS A 125 -13.17 -4.51 -1.91
N ASP A 126 -12.71 -3.39 -2.46
CA ASP A 126 -13.40 -2.67 -3.53
C ASP A 126 -12.86 -3.07 -4.91
N THR A 127 -13.35 -2.45 -5.98
CA THR A 127 -12.95 -2.77 -7.37
C THR A 127 -11.71 -2.00 -7.84
N SER A 128 -11.06 -1.25 -6.95
CA SER A 128 -9.88 -0.43 -7.22
C SER A 128 -8.67 -1.10 -6.56
N PRO A 129 -8.00 -2.07 -7.22
CA PRO A 129 -6.92 -2.80 -6.59
C PRO A 129 -5.74 -1.88 -6.26
N ASP A 130 -5.22 -2.02 -5.04
CA ASP A 130 -4.03 -1.32 -4.59
C ASP A 130 -2.77 -1.89 -5.26
N SER A 131 -1.70 -1.10 -5.26
CA SER A 131 -0.40 -1.53 -5.74
C SER A 131 0.58 -1.66 -4.59
N ILE A 132 1.06 -2.87 -4.30
CA ILE A 132 2.18 -3.08 -3.39
C ILE A 132 3.48 -3.03 -4.19
N VAL A 133 4.32 -2.05 -3.84
CA VAL A 133 5.41 -1.58 -4.71
C VAL A 133 6.68 -2.42 -4.57
N ASP A 134 6.93 -3.00 -3.40
CA ASP A 134 8.21 -3.65 -3.07
C ASP A 134 8.07 -4.97 -2.28
N PHE A 135 6.88 -5.58 -2.32
CA PHE A 135 6.61 -6.83 -1.59
C PHE A 135 7.68 -7.92 -1.81
N THR A 136 8.13 -8.49 -0.70
CA THR A 136 9.11 -9.57 -0.62
C THR A 136 8.57 -10.73 0.22
N ALA A 137 8.25 -11.85 -0.42
CA ALA A 137 7.69 -13.05 0.23
C ALA A 137 8.59 -13.73 1.29
N ALA A 138 9.82 -13.24 1.51
CA ALA A 138 10.69 -13.73 2.57
C ALA A 138 10.49 -12.99 3.90
N ASP A 139 10.01 -11.74 3.83
CA ASP A 139 10.01 -10.79 4.95
C ASP A 139 8.61 -10.21 5.19
N ASP A 140 7.87 -9.86 4.12
CA ASP A 140 6.61 -9.13 4.21
C ASP A 140 5.38 -10.03 4.39
N THR A 141 4.33 -9.46 4.98
CA THR A 141 3.04 -10.13 5.24
C THR A 141 1.88 -9.31 4.68
N ILE A 142 0.87 -10.00 4.14
CA ILE A 142 -0.42 -9.41 3.76
C ILE A 142 -1.45 -9.81 4.80
N GLN A 143 -2.01 -8.83 5.49
CA GLN A 143 -3.07 -9.04 6.48
C GLN A 143 -4.44 -8.72 5.86
N LEU A 144 -5.38 -9.65 5.97
CA LEU A 144 -6.74 -9.51 5.46
C LEU A 144 -7.72 -9.46 6.64
N ASP A 145 -8.62 -8.47 6.66
CA ASP A 145 -9.67 -8.40 7.68
C ASP A 145 -10.73 -9.47 7.41
N GLY A 146 -10.95 -10.39 8.37
CA GLY A 146 -11.90 -11.49 8.21
C GLY A 146 -13.38 -11.06 8.09
N ARG A 147 -13.71 -9.80 8.41
CA ARG A 147 -15.05 -9.23 8.18
C ARG A 147 -15.29 -8.91 6.70
N VAL A 148 -14.21 -8.62 5.97
CA VAL A 148 -14.20 -8.28 4.54
C VAL A 148 -13.97 -9.53 3.71
N PHE A 149 -12.91 -10.27 4.03
CA PHE A 149 -12.51 -11.50 3.34
C PHE A 149 -13.20 -12.71 3.98
N GLN A 150 -14.52 -12.76 3.85
CA GLN A 150 -15.37 -13.75 4.51
C GLN A 150 -15.08 -15.19 4.01
N GLY A 151 -15.33 -16.16 4.89
CA GLY A 151 -15.07 -17.58 4.59
C GLY A 151 -13.63 -18.02 4.86
N LEU A 152 -12.72 -17.08 5.15
CA LEU A 152 -11.37 -17.37 5.61
C LEU A 152 -11.31 -17.49 7.15
N PRO A 153 -10.80 -18.60 7.71
CA PRO A 153 -10.56 -18.71 9.14
C PRO A 153 -9.47 -17.74 9.61
N ALA A 154 -9.64 -17.17 10.81
CA ALA A 154 -8.63 -16.31 11.44
C ALA A 154 -7.29 -17.05 11.66
N GLY A 155 -6.18 -16.34 11.49
CA GLY A 155 -4.81 -16.85 11.57
C GLY A 155 -4.11 -16.92 10.22
N VAL A 156 -3.00 -17.66 10.16
CA VAL A 156 -2.25 -17.88 8.91
C VAL A 156 -3.15 -18.61 7.92
N LEU A 157 -3.18 -18.13 6.67
CA LEU A 157 -4.01 -18.69 5.61
C LEU A 157 -3.63 -20.17 5.39
N ALA A 158 -4.66 -21.01 5.27
CA ALA A 158 -4.46 -22.42 5.03
C ALA A 158 -3.96 -22.64 3.59
N ALA A 159 -3.08 -23.63 3.39
CA ALA A 159 -2.46 -23.90 2.09
C ALA A 159 -3.48 -24.32 1.00
N ASP A 160 -4.64 -24.83 1.39
CA ASP A 160 -5.77 -25.20 0.53
C ASP A 160 -6.76 -24.03 0.31
N SER A 161 -6.43 -22.84 0.82
CA SER A 161 -7.17 -21.59 0.57
C SER A 161 -6.36 -20.61 -0.28
N PHE A 162 -5.20 -21.05 -0.82
CA PHE A 162 -4.30 -20.24 -1.64
C PHE A 162 -3.90 -21.00 -2.92
N ALA A 163 -3.89 -20.28 -4.05
CA ALA A 163 -3.53 -20.85 -5.34
C ALA A 163 -2.70 -19.90 -6.23
N LEU A 164 -1.95 -20.47 -7.18
CA LEU A 164 -1.21 -19.71 -8.19
C LEU A 164 -1.95 -19.77 -9.54
N LEU A 165 -2.18 -18.64 -10.20
CA LEU A 165 -2.95 -18.53 -11.46
C LEU A 165 -2.24 -19.08 -12.72
N SER A 166 -1.36 -20.08 -12.57
CA SER A 166 -0.69 -20.79 -13.68
C SER A 166 -1.28 -22.18 -13.99
N ALA A 167 -2.26 -22.66 -13.21
CA ALA A 167 -2.94 -23.95 -13.42
C ALA A 167 -4.46 -23.88 -13.13
N ALA A 168 -5.16 -24.99 -13.41
CA ALA A 168 -6.56 -25.18 -13.03
C ALA A 168 -6.62 -25.49 -11.53
N GLU A 169 -7.26 -24.59 -10.79
CA GLU A 169 -7.35 -24.65 -9.32
C GLU A 169 -8.67 -25.27 -8.88
N SER A 170 -8.78 -25.58 -7.58
CA SER A 170 -10.05 -26.00 -7.00
C SER A 170 -11.04 -24.84 -7.07
N ALA A 171 -12.34 -25.14 -7.12
CA ALA A 171 -13.35 -24.11 -6.93
C ALA A 171 -13.27 -23.48 -5.53
N ASP A 172 -12.68 -24.20 -4.56
CA ASP A 172 -12.71 -23.81 -3.15
C ASP A 172 -11.59 -22.84 -2.72
N ASP A 173 -10.58 -22.61 -3.57
CA ASP A 173 -9.42 -21.74 -3.24
C ASP A 173 -9.85 -20.27 -3.15
N ARG A 174 -9.47 -19.59 -2.06
CA ARG A 174 -10.03 -18.27 -1.70
C ARG A 174 -9.13 -17.10 -2.09
N ILE A 175 -7.82 -17.28 -2.06
CA ILE A 175 -6.84 -16.27 -2.45
C ILE A 175 -6.04 -16.80 -3.64
N LEU A 176 -5.97 -16.03 -4.71
CA LEU A 176 -5.27 -16.44 -5.92
C LEU A 176 -4.23 -15.40 -6.30
N TYR A 177 -3.02 -15.85 -6.62
CA TYR A 177 -1.93 -14.99 -7.07
C TYR A 177 -1.52 -15.31 -8.51
N ASP A 178 -1.62 -14.32 -9.40
CA ASP A 178 -1.11 -14.40 -10.77
C ASP A 178 0.31 -13.88 -10.83
N ALA A 179 1.28 -14.80 -10.93
CA ALA A 179 2.69 -14.46 -11.00
C ALA A 179 3.10 -13.74 -12.31
N ASP A 180 2.30 -13.84 -13.39
CA ASP A 180 2.59 -13.16 -14.66
C ASP A 180 2.19 -11.69 -14.59
N THR A 181 1.08 -11.38 -13.92
CA THR A 181 0.55 -10.00 -13.80
C THR A 181 0.88 -9.32 -12.48
N GLY A 182 1.09 -10.09 -11.41
CA GLY A 182 1.22 -9.63 -10.03
C GLY A 182 -0.12 -9.55 -9.28
N ASN A 183 -1.25 -9.82 -9.94
CA ASN A 183 -2.57 -9.62 -9.35
C ASN A 183 -2.88 -10.63 -8.23
N LEU A 184 -3.51 -10.14 -7.17
CA LEU A 184 -4.08 -10.90 -6.08
C LEU A 184 -5.60 -10.81 -6.14
N PHE A 185 -6.23 -11.98 -6.18
CA PHE A 185 -7.68 -12.10 -6.26
C PHE A 185 -8.23 -12.75 -5.01
N PHE A 186 -9.38 -12.28 -4.58
CA PHE A 186 -10.22 -12.91 -3.59
C PHE A 186 -11.43 -13.56 -4.26
N ASP A 187 -11.65 -14.83 -3.96
CA ASP A 187 -12.84 -15.58 -4.34
C ASP A 187 -13.84 -15.60 -3.17
N ALA A 188 -14.82 -14.69 -3.24
CA ALA A 188 -15.76 -14.44 -2.16
C ALA A 188 -16.75 -15.60 -1.92
N ASP A 189 -17.11 -16.36 -2.95
CA ASP A 189 -18.06 -17.47 -2.84
C ASP A 189 -17.39 -18.85 -2.90
N GLY A 190 -16.15 -18.94 -3.42
CA GLY A 190 -15.39 -20.18 -3.58
C GLY A 190 -16.13 -21.09 -4.56
N GLY A 191 -16.71 -20.47 -5.57
CA GLY A 191 -17.46 -21.08 -6.63
C GLY A 191 -16.65 -21.17 -7.91
N SER A 192 -17.26 -20.85 -9.05
CA SER A 192 -16.49 -20.68 -10.28
C SER A 192 -15.69 -19.38 -10.21
N ARG A 193 -14.61 -19.28 -11.00
CA ARG A 193 -13.76 -18.06 -11.12
C ARG A 193 -14.49 -16.83 -11.70
N ASP A 194 -15.81 -16.83 -11.75
CA ASP A 194 -16.62 -15.81 -12.39
C ASP A 194 -16.82 -14.57 -11.50
N ASP A 195 -16.57 -14.68 -10.18
CA ASP A 195 -16.76 -13.61 -9.18
C ASP A 195 -15.44 -13.21 -8.45
N LEU A 196 -14.29 -13.42 -9.09
CA LEU A 196 -12.99 -13.01 -8.55
C LEU A 196 -12.87 -11.49 -8.41
N VAL A 197 -12.55 -11.01 -7.21
CA VAL A 197 -12.27 -9.60 -6.94
C VAL A 197 -10.75 -9.40 -6.89
N ASN A 198 -10.22 -8.59 -7.81
CA ASN A 198 -8.83 -8.14 -7.73
C ASN A 198 -8.73 -7.05 -6.66
N PHE A 199 -8.06 -7.33 -5.56
CA PHE A 199 -7.93 -6.39 -4.44
C PHE A 199 -6.53 -5.76 -4.36
N ALA A 200 -5.51 -6.40 -4.95
CA ALA A 200 -4.15 -5.88 -4.88
C ALA A 200 -3.28 -6.37 -6.05
N VAL A 201 -2.21 -5.64 -6.33
CA VAL A 201 -1.19 -6.01 -7.31
C VAL A 201 0.19 -5.94 -6.67
N LEU A 202 0.90 -7.06 -6.64
CA LEU A 202 2.32 -7.13 -6.29
C LEU A 202 3.17 -6.73 -7.50
N THR A 203 3.58 -5.48 -7.55
CA THR A 203 4.21 -4.91 -8.75
C THR A 203 5.57 -5.51 -9.09
N THR A 204 6.29 -6.01 -8.08
CA THR A 204 7.57 -6.72 -8.24
C THR A 204 7.42 -8.13 -8.80
N LYS A 205 6.20 -8.68 -8.79
CA LYS A 205 5.86 -10.04 -9.18
C LYS A 205 6.77 -11.08 -8.49
N PRO A 206 6.78 -11.10 -7.15
CA PRO A 206 7.70 -11.92 -6.41
C PRO A 206 7.47 -13.41 -6.71
N VAL A 207 8.57 -14.16 -6.72
CA VAL A 207 8.55 -15.62 -6.77
C VAL A 207 8.39 -16.17 -5.36
N GLY A 208 7.68 -17.28 -5.21
CA GLY A 208 7.56 -17.97 -3.92
C GLY A 208 6.46 -17.46 -3.00
N VAL A 209 5.59 -16.57 -3.47
CA VAL A 209 4.36 -16.20 -2.74
C VAL A 209 3.53 -17.45 -2.45
N SER A 210 3.09 -17.58 -1.20
CA SER A 210 2.40 -18.75 -0.67
C SER A 210 1.38 -18.35 0.39
N ALA A 211 0.57 -19.31 0.85
CA ALA A 211 -0.38 -19.07 1.94
C ALA A 211 0.27 -18.54 3.24
N ALA A 212 1.55 -18.83 3.48
CA ALA A 212 2.25 -18.37 4.68
C ALA A 212 2.45 -16.84 4.72
N ASP A 213 2.36 -16.17 3.57
CA ASP A 213 2.50 -14.72 3.44
C ASP A 213 1.20 -13.98 3.79
N PHE A 214 0.13 -14.72 4.07
CA PHE A 214 -1.21 -14.17 4.34
C PHE A 214 -1.67 -14.51 5.76
N VAL A 215 -2.18 -13.51 6.46
CA VAL A 215 -2.79 -13.65 7.79
C VAL A 215 -4.19 -13.04 7.78
N ILE A 216 -5.13 -13.71 8.43
CA ILE A 216 -6.51 -13.27 8.58
C ILE A 216 -6.72 -12.80 10.02
N ALA A 217 -7.16 -11.54 10.19
CA ALA A 217 -7.37 -10.90 11.50
C ALA A 217 -8.86 -10.77 11.85
#